data_AF-A0A6N9JCC4-F1
#
_entry.id   AF-A0A6N9JCC4-F1
#
_cell.length_a   1.000
_cell.length_b   1.000
_cell.length_c   1.000
_cell.angle_alpha   90.00
_cell.angle_beta   90.00
_cell.angle_gamma   90.00
#
_symmetry.space_group_name_H-M   'P 1'
#
loop_
_entity.id
_entity.type
_entity.pdbx_description
1 polymer ?
#
loop_
_entity_poly.entity_id
_entity_poly.type
_entity_poly.pdbx_seq_one_letter_code
_entity_poly.pdbx_strand_id
1 'polypeptide(L)'
;MEQKTPKTEWSKRKIRKVLGPALVIMGLGYTYHSHLSGCPRQVILGGWAMGPPIWFIIEYWFFFDAKEEDLQLFKHYQSLGRNLWVGFLTFLAAFYLGDWN
;
A
#
# COMPACT_ATOMS: atom_id res chain seq x y z
N MET A 1 -34.81 -9.58 -1.53
CA MET A 1 -34.17 -9.32 -2.84
C MET A 1 -32.71 -9.69 -2.70
N GLU A 2 -32.33 -10.86 -3.19
CA GLU A 2 -30.94 -11.33 -3.14
C GLU A 2 -30.15 -10.59 -4.22
N GLN A 3 -29.29 -9.64 -3.82
CA GLN A 3 -28.40 -8.97 -4.75
C GLN A 3 -27.36 -9.97 -5.27
N LYS A 4 -27.66 -10.59 -6.42
CA LYS A 4 -26.66 -11.26 -7.26
C LYS A 4 -25.76 -10.21 -7.90
N THR A 5 -24.66 -9.88 -7.25
CA THR A 5 -23.59 -9.07 -7.87
C THR A 5 -22.95 -9.87 -9.00
N PRO A 6 -22.97 -9.38 -10.25
CA PRO A 6 -22.56 -10.14 -11.42
C PRO A 6 -21.03 -10.33 -11.45
N LYS A 7 -20.59 -11.59 -11.62
CA LYS A 7 -19.29 -12.02 -12.17
C LYS A 7 -18.08 -11.09 -11.85
N THR A 8 -17.64 -11.05 -10.59
CA THR A 8 -16.33 -10.45 -10.22
C THR A 8 -15.17 -11.45 -10.31
N GLU A 9 -15.36 -12.54 -11.05
CA GLU A 9 -14.33 -13.49 -11.53
C GLU A 9 -13.30 -12.83 -12.47
N TRP A 10 -13.38 -11.51 -12.69
CA TRP A 10 -12.27 -10.72 -13.22
C TRP A 10 -11.18 -10.57 -12.15
N SER A 11 -10.60 -11.72 -11.83
CA SER A 11 -9.41 -12.04 -11.05
C SER A 11 -9.11 -11.04 -9.95
N LYS A 12 -9.55 -11.36 -8.72
CA LYS A 12 -9.10 -10.70 -7.48
C LYS A 12 -7.59 -10.43 -7.48
N ARG A 13 -6.78 -11.32 -8.06
CA ARG A 13 -5.34 -11.13 -8.31
C ARG A 13 -4.97 -9.91 -9.17
N LYS A 14 -5.74 -9.62 -10.22
CA LYS A 14 -5.53 -8.49 -11.12
C LYS A 14 -5.89 -7.17 -10.45
N ILE A 15 -7.00 -7.16 -9.70
CA ILE A 15 -7.43 -6.03 -8.88
C ILE A 15 -6.38 -5.73 -7.80
N ARG A 16 -5.86 -6.76 -7.10
CA ARG A 16 -4.74 -6.67 -6.15
C ARG A 16 -3.51 -6.00 -6.76
N LYS A 17 -3.11 -6.43 -7.97
CA LYS A 17 -1.96 -5.87 -8.71
C LYS A 17 -2.12 -4.40 -9.09
N VAL A 18 -3.35 -3.90 -9.24
CA VAL A 18 -3.61 -2.52 -9.68
C VAL A 18 -3.88 -1.59 -8.50
N LEU A 19 -4.59 -2.05 -7.47
CA LEU A 19 -4.92 -1.20 -6.31
C LEU A 19 -3.70 -0.78 -5.51
N GLY A 20 -2.72 -1.67 -5.30
CA GLY A 20 -1.50 -1.33 -4.58
C GLY A 20 -0.76 -0.15 -5.21
N PRO A 21 -0.39 -0.22 -6.51
CA PRO A 21 0.21 0.89 -7.23
C PRO A 21 -0.69 2.14 -7.28
N ALA A 22 -2.00 1.98 -7.46
CA ALA A 22 -2.92 3.11 -7.50
C ALA A 22 -2.95 3.89 -6.17
N LEU A 23 -2.94 3.19 -5.03
CA LEU A 23 -2.86 3.80 -3.70
C LEU A 23 -1.51 4.50 -3.48
N VAL A 24 -0.42 3.92 -3.96
CA VAL A 24 0.91 4.54 -3.92
C VAL A 24 0.93 5.83 -4.75
N ILE A 25 0.39 5.81 -5.98
CA ILE A 25 0.32 6.99 -6.85
C ILE A 25 -0.57 8.07 -6.23
N MET A 26 -1.73 7.68 -5.69
CA MET A 26 -2.65 8.62 -5.02
C MET A 26 -2.01 9.22 -3.77
N GLY A 27 -1.28 8.41 -2.99
CA GLY A 27 -0.50 8.84 -1.84
C GLY A 27 0.63 9.80 -2.24
N LEU A 28 1.34 9.53 -3.33
CA LEU A 28 2.40 10.41 -3.86
C LEU A 28 1.81 11.75 -4.34
N GLY A 29 0.69 11.71 -5.05
CA GLY A 29 -0.04 12.90 -5.48
C GLY A 29 -0.52 13.74 -4.30
N TYR A 30 -1.08 13.10 -3.27
CA TYR A 30 -1.46 13.77 -2.03
C TYR A 30 -0.24 14.36 -1.32
N THR A 31 0.88 13.63 -1.26
CA THR A 31 2.13 14.10 -0.65
C THR A 31 2.66 15.34 -1.36
N TYR A 32 2.65 15.35 -2.70
CA TYR A 32 3.08 16.48 -3.52
C TYR A 32 2.16 17.70 -3.34
N HIS A 33 0.84 17.49 -3.36
CA HIS A 33 -0.13 18.55 -3.09
C HIS A 33 -0.02 19.11 -1.67
N SER A 34 0.21 18.24 -0.68
CA SER A 34 0.40 18.60 0.74
C SER A 34 1.69 19.38 0.98
N HIS A 35 2.74 19.05 0.23
CA HIS A 35 4.00 19.78 0.26
C HIS A 35 3.82 21.22 -0.25
N LEU A 36 2.98 21.43 -1.28
CA LEU A 36 2.66 22.76 -1.81
C LEU A 36 1.77 23.59 -0.86
N SER A 37 0.98 22.95 -0.01
CA SER A 37 0.02 23.59 0.89
C SER A 37 0.52 23.79 2.33
N GLY A 38 1.80 23.48 2.61
CA GLY A 38 2.43 23.73 3.92
C GLY A 38 2.03 22.73 5.02
N CYS A 39 1.54 21.55 4.64
CA CYS A 39 1.11 20.53 5.59
C CYS A 39 2.31 19.98 6.41
N PRO A 40 2.15 19.71 7.73
CA PRO A 40 3.21 19.15 8.56
C PRO A 40 3.69 17.80 8.01
N ARG A 41 5.00 17.74 7.72
CA ARG A 41 5.75 16.60 7.14
C ARG A 41 5.53 15.28 7.90
N GLN A 42 5.23 15.36 9.19
CA GLN A 42 4.94 14.24 10.08
C GLN A 42 3.65 13.49 9.69
N VAL A 43 2.64 14.20 9.18
CA VAL A 43 1.35 13.59 8.75
C VAL A 43 1.56 12.76 7.48
N ILE A 44 2.41 13.24 6.57
CA ILE A 44 2.80 12.53 5.36
C ILE A 44 3.54 11.24 5.76
N LEU A 45 4.57 11.34 6.61
CA LEU A 45 5.32 10.19 7.10
C LEU A 45 4.43 9.18 7.83
N GLY A 46 3.51 9.65 8.68
CA GLY A 46 2.54 8.80 9.38
C GLY A 46 1.58 8.09 8.43
N GLY A 47 1.06 8.80 7.43
CA GLY A 47 0.19 8.22 6.39
C GLY A 47 0.91 7.13 5.59
N TRP A 48 2.16 7.38 5.18
CA TRP A 48 2.99 6.38 4.52
C TRP A 48 3.37 5.22 5.43
N ALA A 49 3.55 5.43 6.73
CA ALA A 49 3.83 4.35 7.69
C ALA A 49 2.63 3.44 7.94
N MET A 50 1.42 4.00 7.95
CA MET A 50 0.18 3.25 8.14
C MET A 50 -0.35 2.59 6.85
N GLY A 51 0.05 3.08 5.67
CA GLY A 51 -0.34 2.53 4.38
C GLY A 51 -0.11 1.02 4.22
N PRO A 52 1.11 0.48 4.43
CA PRO A 52 1.40 -0.95 4.29
C PRO A 52 0.69 -1.83 5.29
N PRO A 53 0.67 -1.51 6.61
CA PRO A 53 -0.11 -2.28 7.57
C PRO A 53 -1.56 -2.44 7.12
N ILE A 54 -2.21 -1.34 6.71
CA ILE A 54 -3.60 -1.35 6.24
C ILE A 54 -3.73 -2.17 4.95
N TRP A 55 -2.81 -1.97 4.00
CA TRP A 55 -2.79 -2.68 2.73
C TRP A 55 -2.64 -4.20 2.90
N PHE A 56 -1.70 -4.64 3.73
CA PHE A 56 -1.49 -6.07 4.02
C PHE A 56 -2.69 -6.73 4.70
N ILE A 57 -3.40 -6.00 5.56
CA ILE A 57 -4.64 -6.47 6.18
C ILE A 57 -5.74 -6.64 5.13
N ILE A 58 -5.94 -5.65 4.26
CA ILE A 58 -6.93 -5.72 3.16
C ILE A 58 -6.58 -6.86 2.21
N GLU A 59 -5.30 -7.02 1.88
CA GLU A 59 -4.82 -8.10 1.01
C GLU A 59 -5.10 -9.48 1.61
N TYR A 60 -4.84 -9.66 2.92
CA TYR A 60 -5.10 -10.91 3.62
C TYR A 60 -6.60 -11.22 3.77
N TRP A 61 -7.43 -10.23 4.07
CA TRP A 61 -8.87 -10.46 4.28
C TRP A 61 -9.65 -10.63 2.97
N PHE A 62 -9.31 -9.87 1.93
CA PHE A 62 -10.13 -9.75 0.73
C PHE A 62 -9.57 -10.49 -0.48
N PHE A 63 -8.24 -10.60 -0.56
CA PHE A 63 -7.55 -11.08 -1.76
C PHE A 63 -6.82 -12.41 -1.58
N PHE A 64 -6.58 -12.84 -0.34
CA PHE A 64 -6.03 -14.15 -0.05
C PHE A 64 -7.09 -15.24 -0.30
N ASP A 65 -6.77 -16.17 -1.19
CA ASP A 65 -7.59 -17.35 -1.43
C ASP A 65 -6.75 -18.60 -1.14
N ALA A 66 -7.05 -19.27 -0.04
CA ALA A 66 -6.34 -20.48 0.40
C ALA A 66 -6.52 -21.66 -0.57
N LYS A 67 -7.45 -21.58 -1.54
CA LYS A 67 -7.64 -22.61 -2.56
C LYS A 67 -6.76 -22.40 -3.80
N GLU A 68 -6.34 -21.17 -4.08
CA GLU A 68 -5.53 -20.82 -5.26
C GLU A 68 -4.09 -20.46 -4.95
N GLU A 69 -3.78 -20.04 -3.71
CA GLU A 69 -2.46 -19.54 -3.34
C GLU A 69 -1.85 -20.27 -2.14
N ASP A 70 -0.57 -20.60 -2.25
CA ASP A 70 0.22 -21.09 -1.12
C ASP A 70 0.44 -19.96 -0.11
N LEU A 71 0.02 -20.20 1.13
CA LEU A 71 0.20 -19.31 2.27
C LEU A 71 1.67 -18.90 2.45
N GLN A 72 2.61 -19.81 2.16
CA GLN A 72 4.05 -19.51 2.27
C GLN A 72 4.50 -18.50 1.23
N LEU A 73 4.06 -18.68 -0.02
CA LEU A 73 4.34 -17.77 -1.12
C LEU A 73 3.73 -16.38 -0.83
N PHE A 74 2.50 -16.35 -0.31
CA PHE A 74 1.82 -15.11 0.08
C PHE A 74 2.58 -14.35 1.18
N LYS A 75 2.98 -15.04 2.25
CA LYS A 75 3.81 -14.45 3.33
C LYS A 75 5.16 -13.95 2.81
N HIS A 76 5.76 -14.66 1.86
CA HIS A 76 7.00 -14.24 1.23
C HIS A 76 6.82 -12.90 0.50
N TYR A 77 5.78 -12.75 -0.31
CA TYR A 77 5.48 -11.49 -1.00
C TYR A 77 5.16 -10.35 -0.03
N GLN A 78 4.41 -10.61 1.04
CA GLN A 78 4.17 -9.60 2.08
C GLN A 78 5.46 -9.17 2.78
N SER A 79 6.36 -10.11 3.09
CA SER A 79 7.66 -9.79 3.68
C SER A 79 8.55 -8.99 2.71
N LEU A 80 8.52 -9.32 1.41
CA LEU A 80 9.25 -8.59 0.38
C LEU A 80 8.73 -7.15 0.27
N GLY A 81 7.41 -6.98 0.19
CA GLY A 81 6.75 -5.68 0.14
C GLY A 81 7.03 -4.84 1.38
N ARG A 82 6.99 -5.45 2.57
CA ARG A 82 7.35 -4.78 3.83
C ARG A 82 8.78 -4.27 3.81
N ASN A 83 9.74 -5.10 3.40
CA ASN A 83 11.15 -4.70 3.36
C ASN A 83 11.39 -3.56 2.36
N LEU A 84 10.79 -3.62 1.18
CA LEU A 84 10.86 -2.55 0.19
C LEU A 84 10.27 -1.25 0.76
N TRP A 85 9.14 -1.35 1.44
CA TRP A 85 8.48 -0.20 2.03
C TRP A 85 9.23 0.42 3.19
N VAL A 86 9.85 -0.40 4.05
CA VAL A 86 10.74 0.10 5.12
C VAL A 86 11.90 0.87 4.50
N GLY A 87 12.47 0.38 3.39
CA GLY A 87 13.49 1.12 2.62
C GLY A 87 12.96 2.45 2.09
N PHE A 88 11.76 2.46 1.52
CA PHE A 88 11.11 3.68 1.04
C PHE A 88 10.83 4.68 2.17
N LEU A 89 10.30 4.24 3.31
CA LEU A 89 10.10 5.09 4.49
C LEU A 89 11.41 5.63 5.05
N THR A 90 12.45 4.81 5.06
CA THR A 90 13.79 5.23 5.52
C THR A 90 14.35 6.30 4.59
N PHE A 91 14.22 6.12 3.27
CA PHE A 91 14.57 7.14 2.29
C PHE A 91 13.75 8.43 2.50
N LEU A 92 12.43 8.32 2.70
CA LEU A 92 11.57 9.48 2.94
C LEU A 92 11.95 10.22 4.23
N ALA A 93 12.24 9.46 5.30
CA ALA A 93 12.68 10.01 6.57
C ALA A 93 14.03 10.73 6.42
N ALA A 94 15.01 10.12 5.75
CA ALA A 94 16.29 10.74 5.46
C ALA A 94 16.15 11.98 4.55
N PHE A 95 15.24 11.95 3.57
CA PHE A 95 14.98 13.08 2.70
C PHE A 95 14.33 14.26 3.45
N TYR A 96 13.37 14.00 4.33
CA TYR A 96 12.61 15.03 5.05
C TYR A 96 13.29 15.53 6.34
N LEU A 97 14.07 14.68 7.02
CA LEU A 97 14.79 14.99 8.28
C LEU A 97 16.28 15.23 8.05
N GLY A 98 16.82 14.84 6.90
CA GLY A 98 18.17 15.20 6.51
C GLY A 98 18.23 16.71 6.31
N ASP A 99 19.03 17.36 7.15
CA ASP A 99 19.41 18.75 6.95
C ASP A 99 20.45 18.78 5.82
N TRP A 100 19.97 18.74 4.58
CA TRP A 100 20.80 18.85 3.37
C TRP A 100 21.23 20.31 3.19
N ASN A 101 22.13 20.77 4.06
CA ASN A 101 22.79 22.06 3.96
C ASN A 101 24.18 21.93 3.33
#